data_AF-A0A8T1VRZ7-F1
#
_entry.id   AF-A0A8T1VRZ7-F1
#
_cell.length_a   1.000
_cell.length_b   1.000
_cell.length_c   1.000
_cell.angle_alpha   90.00
_cell.angle_beta   90.00
_cell.angle_gamma   90.00
#
_symmetry.space_group_name_H-M   'P 1'
#
loop_
_entity.id
_entity.type
_entity.pdbx_description
1 polymer ?
#
loop_
_entity_poly.entity_id
_entity_poly.type
_entity_poly.pdbx_seq_one_letter_code
_entity_poly.pdbx_strand_id
1 'polypeptide(L)'
;MEEVLAQPTPDHATTSNGGAGGAGAGDKPLAPRKERSKSRDAGKRMGGGQKASWKVTEVPRTVPTDEHDPNYDSEAEENVVLVSTVAGSPKKSTPTLEPDELAAKELALNPPPEIKKRMVEILEEYFTSGDADEVLSSLSELDEPEFNYEVVKRAITMAMDKNDKERELASRLLSALYLDGLTAGQVLMGFRRVLLLAGDLQLDIPTAKNMLAIFCARAVVDEILPPSFLEDPFITRYAPEIAAEAIKKLSINHATARMEKAWGPGDGRPVEELKVAIDQLTKEYLLSRDLEEAARCVRELNVPHFHHEVVKRGITNSLEEGGEANSAAMASLLAYLVSHEVVSSGQLIKGFERFKLVLDDVALDIPNAAGRFQDIVARGISDGILPKDFDASAVKKQ
;
A
#
# COMPACT_ATOMS: atom_id res chain seq x y z
N MET A 1 15.24 -38.34 -76.81
CA MET A 1 16.06 -39.55 -76.74
C MET A 1 16.59 -39.63 -75.33
N GLU A 2 16.35 -40.78 -74.69
CA GLU A 2 17.09 -41.38 -73.54
C GLU A 2 17.19 -40.53 -72.26
N GLU A 3 16.58 -40.86 -71.12
CA GLU A 3 16.39 -42.11 -70.36
C GLU A 3 17.64 -42.60 -69.57
N VAL A 4 17.40 -42.78 -68.26
CA VAL A 4 17.96 -43.73 -67.26
C VAL A 4 19.32 -43.49 -66.54
N LEU A 5 19.28 -43.90 -65.25
CA LEU A 5 20.32 -44.44 -64.34
C LEU A 5 21.04 -43.41 -63.42
N ALA A 6 21.27 -43.62 -62.12
CA ALA A 6 21.02 -44.73 -61.19
C ALA A 6 21.12 -44.21 -59.73
N GLN A 7 20.56 -44.99 -58.81
CA GLN A 7 20.58 -44.87 -57.33
C GLN A 7 21.97 -45.31 -56.70
N PRO A 8 22.10 -45.70 -55.41
CA PRO A 8 21.95 -44.97 -54.12
C PRO A 8 23.07 -45.25 -53.05
N THR A 9 22.99 -44.55 -51.90
CA THR A 9 23.34 -45.01 -50.50
C THR A 9 24.82 -45.35 -50.16
N PRO A 10 25.29 -45.37 -48.87
CA PRO A 10 24.53 -45.88 -47.72
C PRO A 10 24.75 -45.20 -46.34
N ASP A 11 23.75 -45.33 -45.49
CA ASP A 11 23.76 -46.12 -44.24
C ASP A 11 24.37 -45.33 -43.08
N HIS A 12 23.85 -45.33 -41.88
CA HIS A 12 23.05 -46.28 -41.11
C HIS A 12 22.49 -45.41 -39.96
N ALA A 13 21.49 -45.74 -39.16
CA ALA A 13 20.80 -46.96 -38.81
C ALA A 13 19.83 -46.43 -37.75
N THR A 14 18.52 -46.57 -37.94
CA THR A 14 17.73 -47.64 -37.31
C THR A 14 17.78 -47.58 -35.78
N THR A 15 16.68 -47.62 -35.06
CA THR A 15 15.34 -48.14 -35.35
C THR A 15 14.52 -47.83 -34.09
N SER A 16 13.30 -47.32 -34.21
CA SER A 16 12.07 -48.11 -34.44
C SER A 16 11.67 -48.90 -33.19
N ASN A 17 10.43 -49.26 -32.96
CA ASN A 17 9.16 -49.07 -33.67
C ASN A 17 8.11 -49.27 -32.56
N GLY A 18 6.97 -48.60 -32.58
CA GLY A 18 5.89 -48.96 -33.49
C GLY A 18 4.93 -49.92 -32.77
N GLY A 19 3.63 -49.79 -32.87
CA GLY A 19 2.82 -48.89 -33.67
C GLY A 19 1.35 -49.33 -33.57
N ALA A 20 0.49 -48.48 -34.17
CA ALA A 20 -0.84 -48.74 -34.74
C ALA A 20 -1.90 -49.43 -33.86
N GLY A 21 -3.13 -48.94 -33.73
CA GLY A 21 -3.93 -48.14 -34.64
C GLY A 21 -5.16 -48.96 -35.07
N GLY A 22 -6.38 -48.40 -34.93
CA GLY A 22 -7.56 -48.87 -35.68
C GLY A 22 -8.86 -49.07 -34.92
N ALA A 23 -9.69 -48.01 -34.89
CA ALA A 23 -11.13 -47.92 -35.15
C ALA A 23 -12.17 -48.88 -34.49
N GLY A 24 -13.28 -48.29 -34.01
CA GLY A 24 -14.58 -48.96 -33.90
C GLY A 24 -15.53 -48.35 -32.85
N ALA A 25 -16.66 -47.83 -33.31
CA ALA A 25 -17.71 -47.14 -32.55
C ALA A 25 -18.48 -48.01 -31.53
N GLY A 26 -19.11 -47.35 -30.53
CA GLY A 26 -20.18 -47.97 -29.73
C GLY A 26 -20.46 -47.29 -28.38
N ASP A 27 -21.50 -46.46 -28.33
CA ASP A 27 -22.18 -45.98 -27.12
C ASP A 27 -22.69 -47.15 -26.24
N LYS A 28 -22.37 -47.16 -24.92
CA LYS A 28 -23.22 -47.54 -23.76
C LYS A 28 -22.41 -47.77 -22.44
N PRO A 29 -23.06 -47.76 -21.26
CA PRO A 29 -22.68 -46.91 -20.12
C PRO A 29 -21.76 -47.57 -19.08
N LEU A 30 -21.09 -46.73 -18.29
CA LEU A 30 -20.30 -47.12 -17.11
C LEU A 30 -21.14 -47.81 -16.04
N ALA A 31 -20.57 -48.88 -15.46
CA ALA A 31 -21.16 -49.73 -14.43
C ALA A 31 -21.32 -49.03 -13.06
N PRO A 32 -22.29 -49.47 -12.22
CA PRO A 32 -22.73 -48.73 -11.04
C PRO A 32 -21.72 -48.77 -9.89
N ARG A 33 -21.50 -47.60 -9.27
CA ARG A 33 -20.70 -47.40 -8.07
C ARG A 33 -21.41 -48.03 -6.87
N LYS A 34 -20.75 -48.98 -6.20
CA LYS A 34 -21.21 -49.60 -4.94
C LYS A 34 -21.46 -48.54 -3.86
N GLU A 35 -22.68 -48.52 -3.34
CA GLU A 35 -23.10 -47.71 -2.18
C GLU A 35 -22.31 -48.12 -0.93
N ARG A 36 -21.71 -47.14 -0.23
CA ARG A 36 -21.22 -47.30 1.13
C ARG A 36 -22.30 -46.80 2.09
N SER A 37 -22.59 -47.63 3.07
CA SER A 37 -23.59 -47.50 4.12
C SER A 37 -23.61 -46.16 4.83
N LYS A 38 -24.84 -45.66 5.04
CA LYS A 38 -25.23 -44.49 5.83
C LYS A 38 -24.78 -44.61 7.30
N SER A 39 -24.03 -43.62 7.79
CA SER A 39 -24.06 -43.21 9.20
C SER A 39 -24.41 -41.73 9.24
N ARG A 40 -25.38 -41.40 10.09
CA ARG A 40 -26.13 -40.15 10.13
C ARG A 40 -25.25 -39.05 10.74
N ASP A 41 -24.91 -38.04 9.95
CA ASP A 41 -24.54 -36.73 10.49
C ASP A 41 -25.69 -35.76 10.18
N ALA A 42 -26.46 -35.43 11.21
CA ALA A 42 -27.58 -34.52 11.12
C ALA A 42 -27.12 -33.15 11.59
N GLY A 43 -26.72 -32.31 10.63
CA GLY A 43 -26.58 -30.89 10.87
C GLY A 43 -27.93 -30.25 11.21
N LYS A 44 -27.90 -29.22 12.07
CA LYS A 44 -28.86 -28.11 11.96
C LYS A 44 -28.19 -26.79 12.27
N ARG A 45 -28.29 -25.91 11.28
CA ARG A 45 -27.93 -24.50 11.29
C ARG A 45 -28.86 -23.69 12.21
N MET A 46 -28.34 -22.50 12.55
CA MET A 46 -29.02 -21.23 12.89
C MET A 46 -29.23 -20.87 14.37
N GLY A 47 -28.48 -19.84 14.81
CA GLY A 47 -29.06 -18.58 15.29
C GLY A 47 -29.37 -18.45 16.78
N GLY A 48 -28.73 -17.47 17.43
CA GLY A 48 -29.20 -16.90 18.70
C GLY A 48 -28.10 -16.75 19.74
N GLY A 49 -27.67 -15.51 20.00
CA GLY A 49 -26.62 -15.21 20.97
C GLY A 49 -27.03 -15.50 22.41
N GLN A 50 -26.14 -16.15 23.16
CA GLN A 50 -26.01 -16.02 24.61
C GLN A 50 -24.52 -16.08 24.97
N LYS A 51 -24.01 -15.00 25.58
CA LYS A 51 -22.68 -14.97 26.18
C LYS A 51 -22.71 -15.83 27.44
N ALA A 52 -22.06 -17.00 27.40
CA ALA A 52 -21.79 -17.78 28.61
C ALA A 52 -20.51 -17.25 29.28
N SER A 53 -20.62 -16.78 30.51
CA SER A 53 -19.48 -16.39 31.35
C SER A 53 -18.90 -17.64 32.00
N TRP A 54 -17.62 -17.93 31.77
CA TRP A 54 -16.89 -18.96 32.52
C TRP A 54 -16.66 -18.47 33.96
N LYS A 55 -17.30 -19.11 34.94
CA LYS A 55 -16.91 -18.99 36.36
C LYS A 55 -15.91 -20.10 36.66
N VAL A 56 -14.64 -19.74 36.79
CA VAL A 56 -13.59 -20.63 37.31
C VAL A 56 -13.69 -20.58 38.83
N THR A 57 -14.22 -21.63 39.46
CA THR A 57 -14.27 -21.76 40.92
C THR A 57 -13.50 -22.94 41.47
N GLU A 58 -12.77 -23.68 40.64
CA GLU A 58 -11.94 -24.80 41.10
C GLU A 58 -10.54 -24.72 40.49
N VAL A 59 -9.54 -24.53 41.35
CA VAL A 59 -8.13 -24.63 40.97
C VAL A 59 -7.82 -26.13 40.82
N PRO A 60 -7.24 -26.59 39.69
CA PRO A 60 -6.84 -27.98 39.54
C PRO A 60 -5.86 -28.37 40.65
N ARG A 61 -6.17 -29.44 41.39
CA ARG A 61 -5.22 -30.02 42.34
C ARG A 61 -4.05 -30.62 41.56
N THR A 62 -2.83 -30.31 41.98
CA THR A 62 -1.61 -30.97 41.48
C THR A 62 -1.69 -32.45 41.83
N VAL A 63 -1.66 -33.32 40.81
CA VAL A 63 -1.64 -34.77 40.99
C VAL A 63 -0.21 -35.16 41.37
N PRO A 64 0.03 -35.94 42.44
CA PRO A 64 1.37 -36.44 42.76
C PRO A 64 1.87 -37.37 41.64
N THR A 65 3.13 -37.21 41.23
CA THR A 65 3.78 -38.01 40.18
C THR A 65 4.09 -39.42 40.70
N ASP A 66 3.76 -40.47 39.93
CA ASP A 66 4.04 -41.87 40.26
C ASP A 66 5.39 -42.31 39.67
N GLU A 67 6.35 -42.64 40.52
CA GLU A 67 7.72 -43.05 40.15
C GLU A 67 7.78 -44.40 39.39
N HIS A 68 6.67 -45.15 39.31
CA HIS A 68 6.60 -46.42 38.57
C HIS A 68 5.91 -46.28 37.21
N ASP A 69 5.59 -45.07 36.75
CA ASP A 69 5.05 -44.86 35.40
C ASP A 69 6.12 -45.19 34.34
N PRO A 70 5.85 -46.07 33.35
CA PRO A 70 6.80 -46.37 32.27
C PRO A 70 7.16 -45.18 31.38
N ASN A 71 6.47 -44.03 31.53
CA ASN A 71 6.79 -42.76 30.89
C ASN A 71 7.38 -41.73 31.88
N TYR A 72 7.81 -42.16 33.07
CA TYR A 72 8.50 -41.36 34.07
C TYR A 72 9.92 -41.03 33.60
N ASP A 73 10.19 -39.75 33.41
CA ASP A 73 11.52 -39.23 33.06
C ASP A 73 12.10 -38.48 34.27
N SER A 74 13.12 -39.09 34.89
CA SER A 74 13.78 -38.55 36.08
C SER A 74 14.61 -37.29 35.83
N GLU A 75 14.87 -36.91 34.57
CA GLU A 75 15.65 -35.71 34.22
C GLU A 75 14.78 -34.52 33.79
N ALA A 76 13.46 -34.69 33.64
CA ALA A 76 12.54 -33.63 33.21
C ALA A 76 12.24 -32.58 34.31
N GLU A 77 12.57 -32.85 35.57
CA GLU A 77 12.30 -31.93 36.70
C GLU A 77 13.41 -30.90 36.98
N GLU A 78 14.59 -30.97 36.35
CA GLU A 78 15.70 -30.06 36.69
C GLU A 78 15.63 -28.66 36.04
N ASN A 79 14.64 -28.34 35.20
CA ASN A 79 14.56 -27.00 34.57
C ASN A 79 13.14 -26.41 34.47
N VAL A 80 12.37 -26.44 35.56
CA VAL A 80 11.14 -25.64 35.67
C VAL A 80 11.13 -24.85 36.97
N VAL A 81 11.80 -23.69 36.96
CA VAL A 81 11.71 -22.70 38.04
C VAL A 81 10.46 -21.84 37.83
N LEU A 82 9.33 -22.27 38.40
CA LEU A 82 8.14 -21.41 38.59
C LEU A 82 8.30 -20.63 39.89
N VAL A 83 8.78 -19.38 39.82
CA VAL A 83 8.79 -18.50 40.99
C VAL A 83 7.48 -17.74 41.09
N SER A 84 6.66 -18.24 42.01
CA SER A 84 5.48 -17.63 42.59
C SER A 84 5.84 -16.41 43.45
N THR A 85 5.02 -15.37 43.37
CA THR A 85 5.11 -14.13 44.13
C THR A 85 4.82 -14.34 45.62
N VAL A 86 5.83 -14.39 46.48
CA VAL A 86 5.74 -13.83 47.84
C VAL A 86 7.11 -13.34 48.34
N ALA A 87 7.13 -12.08 48.75
CA ALA A 87 8.03 -11.37 49.68
C ALA A 87 9.50 -11.82 49.84
N GLY A 88 10.41 -10.94 49.36
CA GLY A 88 11.63 -10.59 50.10
C GLY A 88 12.94 -11.21 49.62
N SER A 89 13.58 -10.63 48.60
CA SER A 89 15.03 -10.65 48.32
C SER A 89 15.40 -9.69 47.18
N PRO A 90 16.68 -9.27 47.03
CA PRO A 90 17.09 -7.87 46.93
C PRO A 90 16.81 -7.21 45.58
N LYS A 91 16.30 -5.97 45.63
CA LYS A 91 16.12 -5.11 44.46
C LYS A 91 17.50 -4.80 43.86
N LYS A 92 17.77 -5.32 42.66
CA LYS A 92 18.69 -4.66 41.73
C LYS A 92 17.98 -3.37 41.30
N SER A 93 18.32 -2.25 41.94
CA SER A 93 17.73 -0.95 41.64
C SER A 93 18.25 -0.46 40.29
N THR A 94 17.60 -0.86 39.21
CA THR A 94 17.46 0.07 38.09
C THR A 94 16.54 1.18 38.59
N PRO A 95 16.94 2.47 38.50
CA PRO A 95 16.02 3.56 38.78
C PRO A 95 14.95 3.49 37.70
N THR A 96 13.87 2.80 38.02
CA THR A 96 12.67 2.75 37.19
C THR A 96 12.00 4.08 37.49
N LEU A 97 12.37 5.10 36.72
CA LEU A 97 11.60 6.33 36.69
C LEU A 97 10.16 5.93 36.33
N GLU A 98 9.21 6.39 37.14
CA GLU A 98 7.79 6.13 36.93
C GLU A 98 7.42 6.56 35.50
N PRO A 99 6.52 5.82 34.81
CA PRO A 99 6.21 6.04 33.39
C PRO A 99 5.88 7.49 33.01
N ASP A 100 5.37 8.27 33.95
CA ASP A 100 5.00 9.66 33.71
C ASP A 100 6.18 10.64 33.92
N GLU A 101 7.20 10.29 34.71
CA GLU A 101 8.34 11.20 34.97
C GLU A 101 9.25 11.35 33.74
N LEU A 102 9.49 10.27 32.99
CA LEU A 102 10.28 10.30 31.76
C LEU A 102 9.57 11.07 30.65
N ALA A 103 8.27 10.80 30.47
CA ALA A 103 7.44 11.55 29.53
C ALA A 103 7.33 13.02 29.95
N ALA A 104 7.13 13.31 31.25
CA ALA A 104 7.09 14.67 31.78
C ALA A 104 8.42 15.40 31.61
N LYS A 105 9.56 14.71 31.76
CA LYS A 105 10.89 15.28 31.53
C LYS A 105 11.10 15.62 30.06
N GLU A 106 10.73 14.70 29.15
CA GLU A 106 10.72 15.02 27.72
C GLU A 106 9.80 16.22 27.49
N LEU A 107 8.56 16.22 28.00
CA LEU A 107 7.57 17.29 27.88
C LEU A 107 7.88 18.57 28.66
N ALA A 108 8.95 18.64 29.46
CA ALA A 108 9.21 19.78 30.33
C ALA A 108 9.58 21.05 29.53
N LEU A 109 10.29 20.87 28.42
CA LEU A 109 10.55 21.93 27.46
C LEU A 109 9.34 22.04 26.54
N ASN A 110 8.65 23.18 26.51
CA ASN A 110 7.56 23.42 25.58
C ASN A 110 7.65 24.84 25.05
N PRO A 111 7.47 25.05 23.73
CA PRO A 111 7.46 26.39 23.20
C PRO A 111 6.26 27.17 23.73
N PRO A 112 6.43 28.49 23.96
CA PRO A 112 5.36 29.44 24.14
C PRO A 112 4.29 29.32 23.04
N PRO A 113 3.01 29.64 23.33
CA PRO A 113 1.94 29.61 22.34
C PRO A 113 2.24 30.44 21.08
N GLU A 114 2.94 31.57 21.23
CA GLU A 114 3.30 32.48 20.15
C GLU A 114 4.28 31.81 19.18
N ILE A 115 5.30 31.13 19.71
CA ILE A 115 6.27 30.37 18.92
C ILE A 115 5.58 29.22 18.18
N LYS A 116 4.71 28.48 18.88
CA LYS A 116 3.91 27.41 18.25
C LYS A 116 3.07 27.94 17.09
N LYS A 117 2.46 29.11 17.26
CA LYS A 117 1.66 29.75 16.21
C LYS A 117 2.52 30.12 15.02
N ARG A 118 3.69 30.73 15.25
CA ARG A 118 4.64 31.06 14.17
C ARG A 118 5.11 29.83 13.41
N MET A 119 5.45 28.74 14.10
CA MET A 119 5.84 27.48 13.46
C MET A 119 4.73 26.91 12.57
N VAL A 120 3.46 27.03 12.99
CA VAL A 120 2.31 26.62 12.17
C VAL A 120 2.20 27.50 10.92
N GLU A 121 2.29 28.83 11.06
CA GLU A 121 2.25 29.77 9.93
C GLU A 121 3.34 29.45 8.88
N ILE A 122 4.59 29.24 9.32
CA ILE A 122 5.73 28.87 8.45
C ILE A 122 5.45 27.56 7.69
N LEU A 123 4.93 26.55 8.38
CA LEU A 123 4.65 25.25 7.77
C LEU A 123 3.44 25.29 6.83
N GLU A 124 2.43 26.11 7.10
CA GLU A 124 1.30 26.32 6.19
C GLU A 124 1.75 26.94 4.86
N GLU A 125 2.65 27.91 4.93
CA GLU A 125 3.28 28.50 3.76
C GLU A 125 4.10 27.46 2.99
N TYR A 126 4.92 26.67 3.70
CA TYR A 126 5.71 25.59 3.09
C TYR A 126 4.84 24.54 2.37
N PHE A 127 3.74 24.09 2.96
CA PHE A 127 2.87 23.10 2.30
C PHE A 127 2.20 23.65 1.03
N THR A 128 2.18 24.98 0.88
CA THR A 128 1.68 25.64 -0.32
C THR A 128 2.80 25.86 -1.35
N SER A 129 3.95 26.37 -0.93
CA SER A 129 5.07 26.75 -1.81
C SER A 129 5.99 25.59 -2.17
N GLY A 130 6.21 24.65 -1.25
CA GLY A 130 7.24 23.61 -1.33
C GLY A 130 8.67 24.13 -1.12
N ASP A 131 8.83 25.37 -0.67
CA ASP A 131 10.14 26.03 -0.54
C ASP A 131 10.76 25.82 0.85
N ALA A 132 11.76 24.94 0.94
CA ALA A 132 12.44 24.63 2.19
C ALA A 132 13.44 25.72 2.62
N ASP A 133 13.97 26.52 1.69
CA ASP A 133 14.93 27.58 1.99
C ASP A 133 14.23 28.75 2.71
N GLU A 134 12.96 29.00 2.36
CA GLU A 134 12.11 29.97 3.07
C GLU A 134 11.84 29.52 4.52
N VAL A 135 11.65 28.21 4.75
CA VAL A 135 11.50 27.66 6.11
C VAL A 135 12.79 27.84 6.91
N LEU A 136 13.96 27.54 6.32
CA LEU A 136 15.25 27.76 6.96
C LEU A 136 15.45 29.23 7.35
N SER A 137 15.14 30.14 6.42
CA SER A 137 15.23 31.59 6.65
C SER A 137 14.31 32.02 7.78
N SER A 138 13.03 31.60 7.75
CA SER A 138 12.04 31.91 8.78
C SER A 138 12.41 31.37 10.16
N LEU A 139 12.97 30.16 10.23
CA LEU A 139 13.44 29.58 11.49
C LEU A 139 14.66 30.33 12.05
N SER A 140 15.54 30.81 11.18
CA SER A 140 16.69 31.63 11.58
C SER A 140 16.27 33.00 12.10
N GLU A 141 15.26 33.62 11.49
CA GLU A 141 14.70 34.90 11.91
C GLU A 141 13.96 34.82 13.25
N LEU A 142 13.37 33.66 13.55
CA LEU A 142 12.72 33.44 14.83
C LEU A 142 13.71 33.47 16.00
N ASP A 143 14.98 33.11 15.76
CA ASP A 143 16.10 33.12 16.73
C ASP A 143 15.83 32.34 18.04
N GLU A 144 15.10 31.23 17.93
CA GLU A 144 14.64 30.42 19.08
C GLU A 144 15.05 28.93 18.94
N PRO A 145 16.36 28.63 18.86
CA PRO A 145 16.86 27.30 18.49
C PRO A 145 16.47 26.20 19.47
N GLU A 146 16.23 26.52 20.75
CA GLU A 146 15.80 25.54 21.75
C GLU A 146 14.43 24.92 21.44
N PHE A 147 13.60 25.57 20.62
CA PHE A 147 12.27 25.09 20.24
C PHE A 147 12.18 24.54 18.81
N ASN A 148 13.27 24.51 18.04
CA ASN A 148 13.23 24.05 16.65
C ASN A 148 12.77 22.58 16.50
N TYR A 149 12.89 21.74 17.53
CA TYR A 149 12.32 20.39 17.51
C TYR A 149 10.79 20.38 17.29
N GLU A 150 10.10 21.48 17.65
CA GLU A 150 8.67 21.63 17.45
C GLU A 150 8.33 21.69 15.96
N VAL A 151 9.22 22.20 15.09
CA VAL A 151 8.98 22.19 13.63
C VAL A 151 8.85 20.77 13.11
N VAL A 152 9.66 19.84 13.62
CA VAL A 152 9.60 18.41 13.25
C VAL A 152 8.27 17.81 13.67
N LYS A 153 7.90 18.05 14.92
CA LYS A 153 6.63 17.56 15.46
C LYS A 153 5.43 18.13 14.71
N ARG A 154 5.45 19.43 14.40
CA ARG A 154 4.35 20.12 13.76
C ARG A 154 4.24 19.77 12.28
N ALA A 155 5.36 19.65 11.57
CA ALA A 155 5.39 19.19 10.18
C ALA A 155 4.75 17.80 10.05
N ILE A 156 5.13 16.85 10.90
CA ILE A 156 4.56 15.49 10.88
C ILE A 156 3.06 15.53 11.22
N THR A 157 2.68 16.17 12.32
CA THR A 157 1.27 16.20 12.76
C THR A 157 0.36 16.90 11.76
N MET A 158 0.78 18.05 11.22
CA MET A 158 0.01 18.78 10.19
C MET A 158 -0.12 18.02 8.88
N ALA A 159 0.92 17.28 8.48
CA ALA A 159 0.87 16.48 7.26
C ALA A 159 -0.02 15.24 7.38
N MET A 160 -0.10 14.65 8.59
CA MET A 160 -0.97 13.50 8.85
C MET A 160 -2.46 13.82 8.68
N ASP A 161 -2.86 15.06 8.98
CA ASP A 161 -4.23 15.57 8.80
C ASP A 161 -4.59 15.86 7.33
N LYS A 162 -3.63 15.73 6.40
CA LYS A 162 -3.77 16.09 4.98
C LYS A 162 -3.56 14.86 4.07
N ASN A 163 -3.09 15.09 2.84
CA ASN A 163 -2.97 14.06 1.81
C ASN A 163 -1.51 13.60 1.65
N ASP A 164 -1.29 12.59 0.80
CA ASP A 164 0.06 12.02 0.57
C ASP A 164 1.09 13.04 0.09
N LYS A 165 0.65 14.07 -0.64
CA LYS A 165 1.48 15.20 -1.03
C LYS A 165 2.10 15.89 0.18
N GLU A 166 1.30 16.27 1.16
CA GLU A 166 1.82 16.96 2.35
C GLU A 166 2.67 16.04 3.23
N ARG A 167 2.38 14.73 3.23
CA ARG A 167 3.21 13.73 3.91
C ARG A 167 4.60 13.62 3.28
N GLU A 168 4.70 13.59 1.95
CA GLU A 168 5.98 13.61 1.25
C GLU A 168 6.69 14.96 1.40
N LEU A 169 5.98 16.09 1.31
CA LEU A 169 6.57 17.40 1.58
C LEU A 169 7.16 17.46 3.00
N ALA A 170 6.46 16.94 4.00
CA ALA A 170 7.01 16.87 5.36
C ALA A 170 8.28 16.01 5.41
N SER A 171 8.29 14.81 4.82
CA SER A 171 9.51 13.98 4.76
C SER A 171 10.68 14.73 4.10
N ARG A 172 10.45 15.37 2.95
CA ARG A 172 11.49 16.15 2.25
C ARG A 172 11.97 17.36 3.04
N LEU A 173 11.05 18.06 3.72
CA LEU A 173 11.40 19.19 4.57
C LEU A 173 12.33 18.75 5.69
N LEU A 174 12.02 17.66 6.39
CA LEU A 174 12.85 17.18 7.49
C LEU A 174 14.27 16.83 7.02
N SER A 175 14.39 16.23 5.84
CA SER A 175 15.67 15.90 5.21
C SER A 175 16.45 17.15 4.80
N ALA A 176 15.78 18.17 4.25
CA ALA A 176 16.40 19.45 3.93
C ALA A 176 16.84 20.20 5.20
N LEU A 177 15.97 20.29 6.20
CA LEU A 177 16.26 20.97 7.45
C LEU A 177 17.38 20.27 8.23
N TYR A 178 17.54 18.95 8.15
CA TYR A 178 18.63 18.25 8.82
C TYR A 178 20.02 18.64 8.29
N LEU A 179 20.12 19.08 7.03
CA LEU A 179 21.39 19.50 6.44
C LEU A 179 21.85 20.86 6.99
N ASP A 180 20.95 21.86 7.02
CA ASP A 180 21.33 23.25 7.24
C ASP A 180 20.55 23.99 8.36
N GLY A 181 19.62 23.33 9.07
CA GLY A 181 18.74 24.00 10.05
C GLY A 181 18.50 23.29 11.39
N LEU A 182 18.52 21.96 11.41
CA LEU A 182 18.19 21.14 12.58
C LEU A 182 19.36 20.24 12.98
N THR A 183 19.62 20.22 14.27
CA THR A 183 20.55 19.26 14.88
C THR A 183 19.88 17.88 15.01
N ALA A 184 20.69 16.82 15.04
CA ALA A 184 20.22 15.46 15.31
C ALA A 184 19.42 15.36 16.62
N GLY A 185 19.81 16.12 17.65
CA GLY A 185 19.08 16.17 18.92
C GLY A 185 17.66 16.74 18.78
N GLN A 186 17.48 17.79 17.97
CA GLN A 186 16.16 18.38 17.70
C GLN A 186 15.28 17.44 16.87
N VAL A 187 15.84 16.75 15.88
CA VAL A 187 15.11 15.74 15.10
C VAL A 187 14.65 14.61 16.01
N LEU A 188 15.55 14.02 16.80
CA LEU A 188 15.24 12.96 17.75
C LEU A 188 14.14 13.38 18.74
N MET A 189 14.25 14.58 19.31
CA MET A 189 13.26 15.12 20.23
C MET A 189 11.91 15.31 19.55
N GLY A 190 11.88 15.87 18.34
CA GLY A 190 10.68 16.05 17.55
C GLY A 190 9.93 14.73 17.31
N PHE A 191 10.64 13.71 16.85
CA PHE A 191 10.06 12.38 16.66
C PHE A 191 9.56 11.76 17.97
N ARG A 192 10.34 11.83 19.07
CA ARG A 192 9.88 11.36 20.39
C ARG A 192 8.58 12.03 20.81
N ARG A 193 8.47 13.35 20.63
CA ARG A 193 7.26 14.11 21.00
C ARG A 193 6.05 13.72 20.17
N VAL A 194 6.20 13.47 18.87
CA VAL A 194 5.07 12.99 18.04
C VAL A 194 4.65 11.59 18.47
N LEU A 195 5.61 10.70 18.72
CA LEU A 195 5.33 9.31 19.09
C LEU A 195 4.64 9.19 20.45
N LEU A 196 4.91 10.11 21.39
CA LEU A 196 4.12 10.23 22.63
C LEU A 196 2.65 10.56 22.37
N LEU A 197 2.34 11.31 21.31
CA LEU A 197 0.98 11.69 20.93
C LEU A 197 0.29 10.65 20.05
N ALA A 198 0.93 9.53 19.72
CA ALA A 198 0.41 8.58 18.76
C ALA A 198 -0.96 7.99 19.14
N GLY A 199 -1.22 7.81 20.45
CA GLY A 199 -2.51 7.34 20.95
C GLY A 199 -3.62 8.36 20.72
N ASP A 200 -3.35 9.63 21.02
CA ASP A 200 -4.29 10.72 20.83
C ASP A 200 -4.56 10.97 19.34
N LEU A 201 -3.50 11.01 18.52
CA LEU A 201 -3.61 11.13 17.07
C LEU A 201 -4.44 10.00 16.45
N GLN A 202 -4.42 8.79 17.03
CA GLN A 202 -5.21 7.67 16.54
C GLN A 202 -6.72 7.85 16.75
N LEU A 203 -7.13 8.70 17.70
CA LEU A 203 -8.55 9.01 17.93
C LEU A 203 -9.14 9.75 16.73
N ASP A 204 -8.35 10.68 16.14
CA ASP A 204 -8.77 11.49 15.00
C ASP A 204 -8.42 10.81 13.66
N ILE A 205 -7.28 10.12 13.61
CA ILE A 205 -6.74 9.48 12.40
C ILE A 205 -6.55 7.97 12.67
N PRO A 206 -7.48 7.09 12.25
CA PRO A 206 -7.42 5.66 12.56
C PRO A 206 -6.09 4.98 12.17
N THR A 207 -5.45 5.45 11.10
CA THR A 207 -4.18 4.95 10.56
C THR A 207 -2.94 5.67 11.10
N ALA A 208 -3.07 6.54 12.11
CA ALA A 208 -1.98 7.37 12.65
C ALA A 208 -0.70 6.59 12.94
N LYS A 209 -0.81 5.47 13.67
CA LYS A 209 0.33 4.63 14.02
C LYS A 209 1.08 4.09 12.80
N ASN A 210 0.37 3.71 11.74
CA ASN A 210 1.00 3.26 10.50
C ASN A 210 1.69 4.41 9.76
N MET A 211 1.07 5.60 9.70
CA MET A 211 1.70 6.79 9.12
C MET A 211 2.98 7.17 9.88
N LEU A 212 2.95 7.15 11.21
CA LEU A 212 4.12 7.42 12.06
C LEU A 212 5.23 6.37 11.84
N ALA A 213 4.87 5.11 11.63
CA ALA A 213 5.84 4.07 11.29
C ALA A 213 6.50 4.33 9.93
N ILE A 214 5.74 4.84 8.95
CA ILE A 214 6.28 5.27 7.65
C ILE A 214 7.22 6.47 7.83
N PHE A 215 6.83 7.51 8.59
CA PHE A 215 7.69 8.65 8.87
C PHE A 215 9.01 8.23 9.53
N CYS A 216 8.96 7.34 10.53
CA CYS A 216 10.16 6.81 11.16
C CYS A 216 11.04 6.01 10.19
N ALA A 217 10.45 5.11 9.40
CA ALA A 217 11.21 4.33 8.41
C ALA A 217 11.82 5.22 7.32
N ARG A 218 11.07 6.22 6.83
CA ARG A 218 11.56 7.19 5.85
C ARG A 218 12.69 8.04 6.42
N ALA A 219 12.57 8.51 7.66
CA ALA A 219 13.61 9.27 8.33
C ALA A 219 14.91 8.47 8.56
N VAL A 220 14.81 7.15 8.76
CA VAL A 220 16.00 6.28 8.80
C VAL A 220 16.63 6.13 7.42
N VAL A 221 15.81 5.98 6.37
CA VAL A 221 16.29 5.90 4.97
C VAL A 221 16.95 7.20 4.51
N ASP A 222 16.38 8.34 4.90
CA ASP A 222 16.90 9.67 4.60
C ASP A 222 18.09 10.05 5.52
N GLU A 223 18.54 9.13 6.38
CA GLU A 223 19.68 9.29 7.30
C GLU A 223 19.54 10.45 8.32
N ILE A 224 18.31 10.91 8.58
CA ILE A 224 18.03 11.93 9.60
C ILE A 224 17.73 11.31 10.98
N LEU A 225 17.45 10.01 11.04
CA LEU A 225 17.35 9.22 12.26
C LEU A 225 18.28 7.99 12.19
N PRO A 226 19.03 7.68 13.26
CA PRO A 226 19.80 6.44 13.30
C PRO A 226 18.86 5.22 13.46
N PRO A 227 19.18 4.04 12.88
CA PRO A 227 18.37 2.82 13.06
C PRO A 227 18.14 2.45 14.54
N SER A 228 19.14 2.70 15.40
CA SER A 228 19.06 2.46 16.85
C SER A 228 17.98 3.29 17.56
N PHE A 229 17.46 4.36 16.93
CA PHE A 229 16.32 5.10 17.43
C PHE A 229 15.09 4.20 17.63
N LEU A 230 14.87 3.24 16.74
CA LEU A 230 13.71 2.33 16.80
C LEU A 230 13.83 1.30 17.94
N GLU A 231 15.05 1.10 18.45
CA GLU A 231 15.35 0.19 19.56
C GLU A 231 15.53 0.94 20.89
N ASP A 232 15.42 2.27 20.88
CA ASP A 232 15.60 3.12 22.05
C ASP A 232 14.62 2.71 23.16
N PRO A 233 15.07 2.57 24.43
CA PRO A 233 14.20 2.20 25.56
C PRO A 233 12.98 3.11 25.75
N PHE A 234 13.09 4.39 25.38
CA PHE A 234 11.98 5.33 25.39
C PHE A 234 10.96 4.95 24.32
N ILE A 235 11.39 4.71 23.08
CA ILE A 235 10.52 4.40 21.94
C ILE A 235 9.83 3.05 22.14
N THR A 236 10.59 2.04 22.57
CA THR A 236 10.05 0.70 22.87
C THR A 236 9.06 0.71 24.03
N ARG A 237 9.14 1.70 24.94
CA ARG A 237 8.16 1.88 26.03
C ARG A 237 6.88 2.57 25.59
N TYR A 238 6.96 3.68 24.84
CA TYR A 238 5.78 4.50 24.52
C TYR A 238 5.16 4.23 23.15
N ALA A 239 5.94 3.73 22.18
CA ALA A 239 5.50 3.49 20.81
C ALA A 239 6.01 2.14 20.24
N PRO A 240 5.90 1.01 20.97
CA PRO A 240 6.47 -0.28 20.54
C PRO A 240 5.90 -0.78 19.21
N GLU A 241 4.58 -0.61 18.99
CA GLU A 241 3.91 -1.04 17.76
C GLU A 241 4.42 -0.26 16.53
N ILE A 242 4.68 1.03 16.70
CA ILE A 242 5.16 1.91 15.63
C ILE A 242 6.61 1.56 15.28
N ALA A 243 7.45 1.35 16.29
CA ALA A 243 8.83 0.92 16.11
C ALA A 243 8.92 -0.43 15.40
N ALA A 244 8.14 -1.42 15.84
CA ALA A 244 8.11 -2.74 15.22
C ALA A 244 7.66 -2.68 13.75
N GLU A 245 6.62 -1.89 13.43
CA GLU A 245 6.16 -1.73 12.05
C GLU A 245 7.18 -0.96 11.19
N ALA A 246 7.88 0.05 11.73
CA ALA A 246 8.97 0.74 11.02
C ALA A 246 10.13 -0.20 10.71
N ILE A 247 10.60 -0.99 11.70
CA ILE A 247 11.64 -2.01 11.52
C ILE A 247 11.23 -3.02 10.45
N LYS A 248 9.98 -3.48 10.49
CA LYS A 248 9.43 -4.40 9.49
C LYS A 248 9.47 -3.78 8.09
N LYS A 249 9.08 -2.50 7.91
CA LYS A 249 9.16 -1.82 6.61
C LYS A 249 10.60 -1.70 6.10
N LEU A 250 11.55 -1.44 7.00
CA LEU A 250 12.98 -1.38 6.69
C LEU A 250 13.60 -2.75 6.37
N SER A 251 13.00 -3.83 6.87
CA SER A 251 13.52 -5.20 6.68
C SER A 251 13.08 -5.85 5.36
N ILE A 252 12.19 -5.23 4.60
CA ILE A 252 11.72 -5.78 3.32
C ILE A 252 12.74 -5.47 2.22
N ASN A 253 12.88 -6.38 1.24
CA ASN A 253 13.71 -6.15 0.05
C ASN A 253 13.38 -4.80 -0.61
N HIS A 254 14.43 -4.10 -1.03
CA HIS A 254 14.35 -2.76 -1.62
C HIS A 254 13.69 -1.71 -0.72
N ALA A 255 13.79 -1.86 0.61
CA ALA A 255 13.20 -0.93 1.59
C ALA A 255 13.50 0.54 1.27
N THR A 256 14.74 0.90 0.94
CA THR A 256 15.15 2.27 0.56
C THR A 256 14.27 2.83 -0.56
N ALA A 257 14.26 2.18 -1.73
CA ALA A 257 13.49 2.63 -2.90
C ALA A 257 11.97 2.60 -2.65
N ARG A 258 11.50 1.72 -1.77
CA ARG A 258 10.08 1.69 -1.37
C ARG A 258 9.74 2.83 -0.42
N MET A 259 10.63 3.19 0.49
CA MET A 259 10.43 4.29 1.42
C MET A 259 10.48 5.64 0.71
N GLU A 260 11.31 5.78 -0.33
CA GLU A 260 11.29 6.94 -1.23
C GLU A 260 9.91 7.21 -1.85
N LYS A 261 9.05 6.19 -1.95
CA LYS A 261 7.71 6.27 -2.55
C LYS A 261 6.60 5.85 -1.57
N ALA A 262 6.87 5.94 -0.26
CA ALA A 262 6.00 5.34 0.76
C ALA A 262 4.60 5.95 0.86
N TRP A 263 4.45 7.21 0.44
CA TRP A 263 3.18 7.93 0.50
C TRP A 263 2.30 7.69 -0.74
N GLY A 264 2.84 7.14 -1.83
CA GLY A 264 2.04 6.72 -2.99
C GLY A 264 2.11 7.67 -4.19
N PRO A 265 1.23 7.50 -5.19
CA PRO A 265 1.30 8.21 -6.48
C PRO A 265 0.85 9.67 -6.46
N GLY A 266 0.12 10.10 -5.42
CA GLY A 266 -0.33 11.48 -5.22
C GLY A 266 0.61 12.36 -4.38
N ASP A 267 1.85 11.92 -4.18
CA ASP A 267 2.89 12.55 -3.35
C ASP A 267 3.54 13.81 -3.98
N GLY A 268 3.09 14.22 -5.16
CA GLY A 268 3.65 15.38 -5.88
C GLY A 268 4.81 15.05 -6.82
N ARG A 269 5.02 13.76 -7.14
CA ARG A 269 6.02 13.31 -8.12
C ARG A 269 5.84 13.91 -9.53
N PRO A 270 6.91 13.89 -10.36
CA PRO A 270 6.85 14.41 -11.72
C PRO A 270 5.73 13.78 -12.55
N VAL A 271 5.20 14.56 -13.50
CA VAL A 271 4.07 14.16 -14.35
C VAL A 271 4.38 12.86 -15.12
N GLU A 272 5.64 12.62 -15.45
CA GLU A 272 6.13 11.41 -16.13
C GLU A 272 5.92 10.15 -15.27
N GLU A 273 6.17 10.22 -13.96
CA GLU A 273 5.93 9.09 -13.06
C GLU A 273 4.44 8.87 -12.82
N LEU A 274 3.67 9.95 -12.68
CA LEU A 274 2.21 9.87 -12.55
C LEU A 274 1.58 9.19 -13.77
N LYS A 275 2.06 9.53 -14.97
CA LYS A 275 1.69 8.86 -16.21
C LYS A 275 1.96 7.35 -16.12
N VAL A 276 3.15 6.94 -15.70
CA VAL A 276 3.49 5.51 -15.54
C VAL A 276 2.55 4.81 -14.55
N ALA A 277 2.22 5.44 -13.42
CA ALA A 277 1.26 4.89 -12.46
C ALA A 277 -0.15 4.72 -13.08
N ILE A 278 -0.62 5.71 -13.84
CA ILE A 278 -1.90 5.63 -14.57
C ILE A 278 -1.88 4.51 -15.63
N ASP A 279 -0.75 4.30 -16.29
CA ASP A 279 -0.59 3.20 -17.26
C ASP A 279 -0.78 1.85 -16.60
N GLN A 280 -0.07 1.63 -15.49
CA GLN A 280 -0.12 0.39 -14.73
C GLN A 280 -1.52 0.13 -14.19
N LEU A 281 -2.15 1.15 -13.59
CA LEU A 281 -3.53 1.09 -13.10
C LEU A 281 -4.51 0.65 -14.18
N THR A 282 -4.45 1.28 -15.35
CA THR A 282 -5.42 1.00 -16.43
C THR A 282 -5.20 -0.38 -17.05
N LYS A 283 -3.95 -0.85 -17.18
CA LYS A 283 -3.62 -2.21 -17.60
C LYS A 283 -4.03 -3.26 -16.57
N GLU A 284 -3.79 -3.01 -15.29
CA GLU A 284 -4.19 -3.90 -14.20
C GLU A 284 -5.71 -4.05 -14.13
N TYR A 285 -6.47 -2.99 -14.37
CA TYR A 285 -7.91 -3.08 -14.53
C TYR A 285 -8.32 -3.97 -15.72
N LEU A 286 -7.66 -3.81 -16.88
CA LEU A 286 -7.98 -4.63 -18.05
C LEU A 286 -7.73 -6.12 -17.81
N LEU A 287 -6.81 -6.48 -16.90
CA LEU A 287 -6.56 -7.86 -16.50
C LEU A 287 -7.53 -8.36 -15.40
N SER A 288 -7.73 -7.56 -14.36
CA SER A 288 -8.49 -7.95 -13.16
C SER A 288 -10.01 -7.79 -13.31
N ARG A 289 -10.45 -6.82 -14.12
CA ARG A 289 -11.84 -6.34 -14.24
C ARG A 289 -12.44 -5.81 -12.93
N ASP A 290 -11.61 -5.47 -11.96
CA ASP A 290 -12.07 -4.94 -10.67
C ASP A 290 -12.30 -3.43 -10.75
N LEU A 291 -13.58 -3.04 -10.83
CA LEU A 291 -14.00 -1.64 -10.91
C LEU A 291 -13.75 -0.88 -9.61
N GLU A 292 -13.92 -1.53 -8.47
CA GLU A 292 -13.77 -0.91 -7.14
C GLU A 292 -12.30 -0.63 -6.86
N GLU A 293 -11.42 -1.58 -7.18
CA GLU A 293 -9.98 -1.41 -7.04
C GLU A 293 -9.47 -0.30 -7.95
N ALA A 294 -9.83 -0.33 -9.25
CA ALA A 294 -9.42 0.71 -10.17
C ALA A 294 -9.89 2.10 -9.73
N ALA A 295 -11.13 2.22 -9.23
CA ALA A 295 -11.65 3.47 -8.68
C ALA A 295 -10.93 3.90 -7.40
N ARG A 296 -10.49 2.97 -6.55
CA ARG A 296 -9.65 3.27 -5.38
C ARG A 296 -8.30 3.82 -5.84
N CYS A 297 -7.61 3.12 -6.75
CA CYS A 297 -6.32 3.54 -7.27
C CYS A 297 -6.39 4.94 -7.90
N VAL A 298 -7.45 5.28 -8.65
CA VAL A 298 -7.61 6.63 -9.23
C VAL A 298 -7.76 7.69 -8.14
N ARG A 299 -8.49 7.41 -7.05
CA ARG A 299 -8.60 8.35 -5.92
C ARG A 299 -7.26 8.56 -5.22
N GLU A 300 -6.48 7.49 -5.05
CA GLU A 300 -5.15 7.54 -4.43
C GLU A 300 -4.12 8.34 -5.24
N LEU A 301 -4.33 8.50 -6.56
CA LEU A 301 -3.52 9.43 -7.35
C LEU A 301 -3.66 10.87 -6.85
N ASN A 302 -4.78 11.25 -6.24
CA ASN A 302 -5.06 12.58 -5.68
C ASN A 302 -4.76 13.76 -6.64
N VAL A 303 -5.05 13.59 -7.94
CA VAL A 303 -4.79 14.58 -9.00
C VAL A 303 -6.04 14.84 -9.86
N PRO A 304 -7.13 15.39 -9.27
CA PRO A 304 -8.42 15.51 -9.95
C PRO A 304 -8.35 16.29 -11.27
N HIS A 305 -7.45 17.27 -11.39
CA HIS A 305 -7.27 18.05 -12.62
C HIS A 305 -6.54 17.31 -13.74
N PHE A 306 -5.95 16.15 -13.44
CA PHE A 306 -5.20 15.30 -14.36
C PHE A 306 -5.93 13.98 -14.67
N HIS A 307 -7.14 13.75 -14.15
CA HIS A 307 -7.92 12.53 -14.41
C HIS A 307 -8.24 12.31 -15.90
N HIS A 308 -8.21 13.36 -16.73
CA HIS A 308 -8.28 13.21 -18.18
C HIS A 308 -7.18 12.28 -18.76
N GLU A 309 -6.04 12.14 -18.08
CA GLU A 309 -4.97 11.23 -18.50
C GLU A 309 -5.35 9.77 -18.22
N VAL A 310 -6.10 9.48 -17.15
CA VAL A 310 -6.67 8.13 -16.87
C VAL A 310 -7.56 7.70 -18.03
N VAL A 311 -8.38 8.63 -18.53
CA VAL A 311 -9.29 8.38 -19.65
C VAL A 311 -8.50 8.16 -20.94
N LYS A 312 -7.61 9.09 -21.30
CA LYS A 312 -6.80 9.01 -22.52
C LYS A 312 -5.96 7.71 -22.54
N ARG A 313 -5.23 7.41 -21.46
CA ARG A 313 -4.40 6.20 -21.35
C ARG A 313 -5.24 4.94 -21.28
N GLY A 314 -6.35 4.95 -20.55
CA GLY A 314 -7.28 3.82 -20.50
C GLY A 314 -7.81 3.44 -21.87
N ILE A 315 -8.24 4.41 -22.68
CA ILE A 315 -8.65 4.17 -24.06
C ILE A 315 -7.48 3.59 -24.86
N THR A 316 -6.30 4.21 -24.80
CA THR A 316 -5.10 3.74 -25.51
C THR A 316 -4.77 2.28 -25.16
N ASN A 317 -4.69 1.95 -23.88
CA ASN A 317 -4.37 0.60 -23.38
C ASN A 317 -5.43 -0.43 -23.79
N SER A 318 -6.72 -0.05 -23.77
CA SER A 318 -7.80 -0.93 -24.22
C SER A 318 -7.74 -1.28 -25.71
N LEU A 319 -7.17 -0.37 -26.52
CA LEU A 319 -6.98 -0.56 -27.95
C LEU A 319 -5.72 -1.40 -28.22
N GLU A 320 -4.63 -1.14 -27.49
CA GLU A 320 -3.33 -1.84 -27.59
C GLU A 320 -3.43 -3.31 -27.18
N GLU A 321 -4.05 -3.61 -26.03
CA GLU A 321 -4.24 -5.01 -25.59
C GLU A 321 -5.22 -5.78 -26.49
N GLY A 322 -6.02 -5.06 -27.27
CA GLY A 322 -6.87 -5.60 -28.33
C GLY A 322 -8.16 -6.27 -27.84
N GLY A 323 -9.06 -6.54 -28.79
CA GLY A 323 -10.31 -7.27 -28.56
C GLY A 323 -11.49 -6.40 -28.09
N GLU A 324 -12.69 -6.72 -28.57
CA GLU A 324 -13.93 -6.00 -28.23
C GLU A 324 -14.24 -6.03 -26.72
N ALA A 325 -13.83 -7.10 -26.04
CA ALA A 325 -13.99 -7.25 -24.59
C ALA A 325 -13.22 -6.16 -23.81
N ASN A 326 -12.02 -5.78 -24.25
CA ASN A 326 -11.23 -4.75 -23.60
C ASN A 326 -11.82 -3.35 -23.78
N SER A 327 -12.30 -3.04 -24.99
CA SER A 327 -13.00 -1.78 -25.26
C SER A 327 -14.29 -1.67 -24.44
N ALA A 328 -15.08 -2.75 -24.34
CA ALA A 328 -16.30 -2.79 -23.53
C ALA A 328 -16.01 -2.68 -22.02
N ALA A 329 -14.95 -3.33 -21.53
CA ALA A 329 -14.52 -3.20 -20.15
C ALA A 329 -14.06 -1.77 -19.85
N MET A 330 -13.25 -1.17 -20.72
CA MET A 330 -12.82 0.22 -20.54
C MET A 330 -14.01 1.19 -20.53
N ALA A 331 -14.98 1.02 -21.43
CA ALA A 331 -16.21 1.82 -21.38
C ALA A 331 -16.97 1.65 -20.05
N SER A 332 -17.01 0.42 -19.51
CA SER A 332 -17.63 0.12 -18.21
C SER A 332 -16.88 0.80 -17.06
N LEU A 333 -15.54 0.81 -17.08
CA LEU A 333 -14.74 1.55 -16.09
C LEU A 333 -15.03 3.04 -16.15
N LEU A 334 -15.01 3.64 -17.33
CA LEU A 334 -15.26 5.07 -17.50
C LEU A 334 -16.67 5.46 -16.99
N ALA A 335 -17.69 4.64 -17.27
CA ALA A 335 -19.03 4.84 -16.73
C ALA A 335 -19.09 4.70 -15.19
N TYR A 336 -18.36 3.72 -14.64
CA TYR A 336 -18.26 3.52 -13.20
C TYR A 336 -17.58 4.70 -12.50
N LEU A 337 -16.45 5.17 -13.03
CA LEU A 337 -15.68 6.30 -12.47
C LEU A 337 -16.49 7.60 -12.45
N VAL A 338 -17.33 7.84 -13.46
CA VAL A 338 -18.20 9.03 -13.50
C VAL A 338 -19.39 8.87 -12.55
N SER A 339 -20.05 7.71 -12.55
CA SER A 339 -21.21 7.47 -11.69
C SER A 339 -20.88 7.48 -10.19
N HIS A 340 -19.63 7.19 -9.83
CA HIS A 340 -19.12 7.25 -8.45
C HIS A 340 -18.33 8.54 -8.16
N GLU A 341 -18.46 9.57 -9.00
CA GLU A 341 -17.87 10.90 -8.85
C GLU A 341 -16.33 10.90 -8.69
N VAL A 342 -15.66 9.87 -9.18
CA VAL A 342 -14.19 9.77 -9.17
C VAL A 342 -13.58 10.63 -10.26
N VAL A 343 -14.21 10.64 -11.42
CA VAL A 343 -13.81 11.47 -12.58
C VAL A 343 -14.98 12.37 -12.95
N SER A 344 -14.75 13.68 -12.95
CA SER A 344 -15.78 14.64 -13.36
C SER A 344 -16.06 14.53 -14.86
N SER A 345 -17.29 14.86 -15.27
CA SER A 345 -17.67 14.86 -16.70
C SER A 345 -16.75 15.74 -17.56
N GLY A 346 -16.27 16.86 -17.01
CA GLY A 346 -15.30 17.73 -17.70
C GLY A 346 -13.94 17.05 -17.93
N GLN A 347 -13.44 16.30 -16.95
CA GLN A 347 -12.20 15.53 -17.09
C GLN A 347 -12.38 14.34 -18.05
N LEU A 348 -13.56 13.70 -18.03
CA LEU A 348 -13.92 12.66 -18.98
C LEU A 348 -13.86 13.19 -20.42
N ILE A 349 -14.64 14.24 -20.73
CA ILE A 349 -14.71 14.84 -22.06
C ILE A 349 -13.32 15.27 -22.54
N LYS A 350 -12.57 15.99 -21.69
CA LYS A 350 -11.18 16.39 -22.00
C LYS A 350 -10.28 15.18 -22.30
N GLY A 351 -10.49 14.05 -21.64
CA GLY A 351 -9.76 12.81 -21.90
C GLY A 351 -10.04 12.24 -23.29
N PHE A 352 -11.32 12.13 -23.67
CA PHE A 352 -11.73 11.72 -25.00
C PHE A 352 -11.21 12.67 -26.09
N GLU A 353 -11.34 13.99 -25.89
CA GLU A 353 -10.81 15.01 -26.80
C GLU A 353 -9.30 14.87 -26.99
N ARG A 354 -8.54 14.67 -25.91
CA ARG A 354 -7.09 14.44 -25.99
C ARG A 354 -6.73 13.13 -26.68
N PHE A 355 -7.58 12.11 -26.63
CA PHE A 355 -7.39 10.88 -27.40
C PHE A 355 -7.64 11.11 -28.90
N LYS A 356 -8.65 11.90 -29.28
CA LYS A 356 -8.91 12.27 -30.70
C LYS A 356 -7.68 12.89 -31.37
N LEU A 357 -6.88 13.65 -30.63
CA LEU A 357 -5.65 14.29 -31.14
C LEU A 357 -4.54 13.30 -31.52
N VAL A 358 -4.57 12.09 -30.95
CA VAL A 358 -3.56 11.04 -31.19
C VAL A 358 -4.13 9.83 -31.92
N LEU A 359 -5.43 9.83 -32.25
CA LEU A 359 -6.10 8.68 -32.86
C LEU A 359 -5.48 8.27 -34.20
N ASP A 360 -5.12 9.22 -35.05
CA ASP A 360 -4.46 8.93 -36.33
C ASP A 360 -3.10 8.27 -36.14
N ASP A 361 -2.33 8.73 -35.14
CA ASP A 361 -1.02 8.14 -34.83
C ASP A 361 -1.20 6.71 -34.28
N VAL A 362 -2.17 6.49 -33.38
CA VAL A 362 -2.51 5.16 -32.84
C VAL A 362 -3.00 4.21 -33.94
N ALA A 363 -3.71 4.72 -34.95
CA ALA A 363 -4.19 3.91 -36.08
C ALA A 363 -3.07 3.41 -37.00
N LEU A 364 -1.86 3.98 -36.93
CA LEU A 364 -0.69 3.47 -37.63
C LEU A 364 -0.25 2.11 -37.07
N ASP A 365 -0.36 1.94 -35.75
CA ASP A 365 0.08 0.74 -35.04
C ASP A 365 -1.06 -0.28 -34.86
N ILE A 366 -2.31 0.20 -34.74
CA ILE A 366 -3.47 -0.63 -34.40
C ILE A 366 -4.50 -0.61 -35.54
N PRO A 367 -4.66 -1.73 -36.28
CA PRO A 367 -5.70 -1.85 -37.29
C PRO A 367 -7.10 -1.63 -36.68
N ASN A 368 -7.92 -0.85 -37.36
CA ASN A 368 -9.28 -0.52 -36.91
C ASN A 368 -9.36 0.22 -35.56
N ALA A 369 -8.32 0.95 -35.14
CA ALA A 369 -8.36 1.79 -33.95
C ALA A 369 -9.55 2.77 -33.93
N ALA A 370 -9.84 3.40 -35.08
CA ALA A 370 -10.96 4.33 -35.23
C ALA A 370 -12.32 3.67 -34.99
N GLY A 371 -12.56 2.46 -35.52
CA GLY A 371 -13.80 1.73 -35.28
C GLY A 371 -13.98 1.37 -33.81
N ARG A 372 -12.93 0.85 -33.16
CA ARG A 372 -12.98 0.54 -31.72
C ARG A 372 -13.20 1.78 -30.85
N PHE A 373 -12.60 2.91 -31.23
CA PHE A 373 -12.84 4.18 -30.53
C PHE A 373 -14.29 4.64 -30.69
N GLN A 374 -14.88 4.49 -31.89
CA GLN A 374 -16.30 4.79 -32.12
C GLN A 374 -17.21 3.93 -31.24
N ASP A 375 -16.90 2.64 -31.05
CA ASP A 375 -17.68 1.75 -30.18
C ASP A 375 -17.64 2.22 -28.71
N ILE A 376 -16.47 2.63 -28.22
CA ILE A 376 -16.31 3.19 -26.86
C ILE A 376 -17.11 4.49 -26.73
N VAL A 377 -17.06 5.39 -27.72
CA VAL A 377 -17.84 6.63 -27.72
C VAL A 377 -19.35 6.33 -27.74
N ALA A 378 -19.81 5.43 -28.61
CA ALA A 378 -21.21 5.05 -28.70
C ALA A 378 -21.71 4.48 -27.38
N ARG A 379 -20.90 3.67 -26.69
CA ARG A 379 -21.21 3.19 -25.36
C ARG A 379 -21.26 4.32 -24.32
N GLY A 380 -20.29 5.24 -24.34
CA GLY A 380 -20.30 6.40 -23.45
C GLY A 380 -21.51 7.32 -23.63
N ILE A 381 -22.02 7.47 -24.86
CA ILE A 381 -23.26 8.19 -25.14
C ILE A 381 -24.47 7.42 -24.59
N SER A 382 -24.53 6.11 -24.82
CA SER A 382 -25.60 5.24 -24.31
C SER A 382 -25.67 5.24 -22.77
N ASP A 383 -24.52 5.23 -22.11
CA ASP A 383 -24.39 5.24 -20.65
C ASP A 383 -24.59 6.66 -20.05
N GLY A 384 -24.79 7.68 -20.90
CA GLY A 384 -25.08 9.05 -20.49
C GLY A 384 -23.88 9.83 -19.96
N ILE A 385 -22.65 9.33 -20.17
CA ILE A 385 -21.41 9.98 -19.70
C ILE A 385 -20.80 10.92 -20.74
N LEU A 386 -21.21 10.82 -22.02
CA LEU A 386 -20.81 11.72 -23.11
C LEU A 386 -22.01 12.46 -23.73
N PRO A 387 -21.81 13.66 -24.28
CA PRO A 387 -22.81 14.37 -25.08
C PRO A 387 -23.29 13.53 -26.28
N LYS A 388 -24.58 13.63 -26.63
CA LYS A 388 -25.18 12.87 -27.74
C LYS A 388 -24.57 13.18 -29.11
N ASP A 389 -24.01 14.37 -29.25
CA ASP A 389 -23.37 14.91 -30.44
C ASP A 389 -21.83 14.82 -30.37
N PHE A 390 -21.27 14.05 -29.42
CA PHE A 390 -19.83 13.88 -29.32
C PHE A 390 -19.27 13.21 -30.57
N ASP A 391 -18.40 13.94 -31.29
CA ASP A 391 -17.75 13.46 -32.50
C ASP A 391 -16.54 12.56 -32.19
N ALA A 392 -16.56 11.34 -32.70
CA ALA A 392 -15.51 10.34 -32.53
C ALA A 392 -14.40 10.40 -33.61
N SER A 393 -14.45 11.33 -34.56
CA SER A 393 -13.44 11.42 -35.63
C SER A 393 -12.12 12.02 -35.15
N ALA A 394 -11.00 11.64 -35.77
CA ALA A 394 -9.70 12.24 -35.44
C ALA A 394 -9.72 13.75 -35.74
N VAL A 395 -9.07 14.54 -34.89
CA VAL A 395 -8.91 15.97 -35.15
C VAL A 395 -7.82 16.13 -36.19
N LYS A 396 -8.13 16.78 -37.32
CA LYS A 396 -7.11 17.14 -38.32
C LYS A 396 -6.04 18.01 -37.67
N LYS A 397 -4.79 17.55 -37.63
CA LYS A 397 -3.63 18.39 -37.29
C LYS A 397 -3.59 19.55 -38.29
N GLN A 398 -3.74 20.79 -37.82
CA GLN A 398 -3.55 22.00 -38.64
C GLN A 398 -2.07 22.23 -38.93
#